data_AF-A0A7V9JDE3-F1
#
_entry.id   AF-A0A7V9JDE3-F1
#
_cell.length_a   1.000
_cell.length_b   1.000
_cell.length_c   1.000
_cell.angle_alpha   90.00
_cell.angle_beta   90.00
_cell.angle_gamma   90.00
#
_symmetry.space_group_name_H-M   'P 1'
#
loop_
_entity.id
_entity.type
_entity.pdbx_description
1 polymer ?
#
loop_
_entity_poly.entity_id
_entity_poly.type
_entity_poly.pdbx_seq_one_letter_code
_entity_poly.pdbx_strand_id
1 'polypeptide(L)'
;MFELLVSDWGILAALCIMLASLIRLYGSTVQMMLFDRESAYRLLARATFAVGAVFLTWVTVFDNWRQLLGVVSTYTHNERTGRASDPFLGAAANDFQRAVSYLLFGLVILGTAYLFARYARGYWGPLLATPVALMMYYVFNAFRVRMDVDSVRIADASISGGLDIVSTLFWIAGLWVSFALLILCVFLLFWGPAAIIVSVIYRSTVGKVVHQESEMFRIIRERSEAKQRAAEQEPHRPN
;
A
#
# COMPACT_ATOMS: atom_id res chain seq x y z
N MET A 1 -9.13 27.36 -5.03
CA MET A 1 -8.33 26.85 -3.89
C MET A 1 -9.07 25.73 -3.17
N PHE A 2 -10.33 25.93 -2.78
CA PHE A 2 -11.16 24.90 -2.17
C PHE A 2 -11.34 23.65 -3.06
N GLU A 3 -11.65 23.80 -4.36
CA GLU A 3 -11.73 22.66 -5.29
C GLU A 3 -10.45 21.82 -5.38
N LEU A 4 -9.27 22.43 -5.24
CA LEU A 4 -7.99 21.71 -5.25
C LEU A 4 -7.75 20.98 -3.92
N LEU A 5 -8.17 21.58 -2.80
CA LEU A 5 -8.14 20.96 -1.48
C LEU A 5 -9.13 19.79 -1.36
N VAL A 6 -10.19 19.85 -2.15
CA VAL A 6 -11.23 18.85 -2.23
C VAL A 6 -11.10 18.08 -3.54
N SER A 7 -9.87 17.74 -3.93
CA SER A 7 -9.57 16.91 -5.10
C SER A 7 -8.88 15.61 -4.70
N ASP A 8 -8.89 14.65 -5.63
CA ASP A 8 -8.26 13.33 -5.45
C ASP A 8 -6.72 13.38 -5.47
N TRP A 9 -6.15 14.53 -5.81
CA TRP A 9 -4.70 14.76 -5.77
C TRP A 9 -4.13 14.72 -4.35
N GLY A 10 -4.91 15.15 -3.35
CA GLY A 10 -4.49 15.08 -1.95
C GLY A 10 -4.33 13.63 -1.46
N ILE A 11 -5.23 12.75 -1.91
CA ILE A 11 -5.17 11.31 -1.63
C ILE A 11 -3.95 10.69 -2.32
N LEU A 12 -3.71 11.04 -3.60
CA LEU A 12 -2.53 10.58 -4.34
C LEU A 12 -1.24 11.02 -3.65
N ALA A 13 -1.15 12.27 -3.22
CA ALA A 13 0.03 12.78 -2.51
C ALA A 13 0.28 11.99 -1.22
N ALA A 14 -0.76 11.72 -0.42
CA ALA A 14 -0.65 10.89 0.78
C ALA A 14 -0.17 9.46 0.45
N LEU A 15 -0.72 8.83 -0.59
CA LEU A 15 -0.28 7.50 -1.05
C LEU A 15 1.18 7.50 -1.52
N CYS A 16 1.60 8.51 -2.29
CA CYS A 16 2.99 8.67 -2.72
C CYS A 16 3.96 8.80 -1.55
N ILE A 17 3.60 9.57 -0.51
CA ILE A 17 4.41 9.72 0.71
C ILE A 17 4.51 8.38 1.45
N MET A 18 3.40 7.65 1.58
CA MET A 18 3.39 6.31 2.20
C MET A 18 4.29 5.34 1.42
N LEU A 19 4.15 5.29 0.10
CA LEU A 19 4.97 4.43 -0.77
C LEU A 19 6.45 4.81 -0.72
N ALA A 20 6.78 6.10 -0.78
CA ALA A 20 8.16 6.56 -0.66
C ALA A 20 8.77 6.18 0.70
N SER A 21 7.99 6.27 1.77
CA SER A 21 8.40 5.84 3.11
C SER A 21 8.63 4.33 3.18
N LEU A 22 7.73 3.53 2.58
CA LEU A 22 7.91 2.07 2.50
C LEU A 22 9.13 1.69 1.66
N ILE A 23 9.34 2.33 0.51
CA ILE A 23 10.53 2.12 -0.33
C ILE A 23 11.79 2.46 0.47
N ARG A 24 11.77 3.52 1.27
CA ARG A 24 12.92 3.89 2.12
C ARG A 24 13.18 2.85 3.21
N LEU A 25 12.13 2.35 3.87
CA LEU A 25 12.24 1.33 4.92
C LEU A 25 12.71 -0.03 4.37
N TYR A 26 12.28 -0.39 3.17
CA TYR A 26 12.58 -1.68 2.52
C TYR A 26 13.48 -1.53 1.29
N GLY A 27 14.33 -0.50 1.27
CA GLY A 27 15.09 -0.12 0.08
C GLY A 27 16.00 -1.20 -0.45
N SER A 28 16.61 -2.00 0.43
CA SER A 28 17.44 -3.15 0.03
C SER A 28 16.62 -4.20 -0.73
N THR A 29 15.43 -4.55 -0.24
CA THR A 29 14.53 -5.50 -0.91
C THR A 29 14.08 -4.96 -2.26
N VAL A 30 13.68 -3.69 -2.34
CA VAL A 30 13.27 -3.06 -3.60
C VAL A 30 14.43 -3.05 -4.62
N GLN A 31 15.66 -2.75 -4.18
CA GLN A 31 16.83 -2.84 -5.04
C GLN A 31 17.08 -4.28 -5.53
N MET A 32 16.95 -5.29 -4.65
CA MET A 32 17.06 -6.69 -5.07
C MET A 32 16.03 -7.06 -6.14
N MET A 33 14.79 -6.56 -6.04
CA MET A 33 13.75 -6.79 -7.05
C MET A 33 14.08 -6.10 -8.39
N LEU A 34 14.52 -4.84 -8.35
CA LEU A 34 14.78 -4.02 -9.54
C LEU A 34 16.07 -4.39 -10.29
N PHE A 35 16.99 -5.07 -9.60
CA PHE A 35 18.28 -5.53 -10.12
C PHE A 35 18.44 -7.05 -9.99
N ASP A 36 17.34 -7.80 -10.03
CA ASP A 36 17.38 -9.27 -10.03
C ASP A 36 18.30 -9.77 -11.16
N ARG A 37 19.07 -10.82 -10.89
CA ARG A 37 20.02 -11.41 -11.85
C ARG A 37 19.29 -11.92 -13.08
N GLU A 38 18.09 -12.48 -12.89
CA GLU A 38 17.28 -13.01 -13.97
C GLU A 38 16.49 -11.90 -14.68
N SER A 39 16.67 -11.78 -16.00
CA SER A 39 16.10 -10.68 -16.81
C SER A 39 14.56 -10.67 -16.79
N ALA A 40 13.93 -11.84 -16.83
CA ALA A 40 12.47 -11.97 -16.83
C ALA A 40 11.87 -11.42 -15.53
N TYR A 41 12.43 -11.78 -14.37
CA TYR A 41 11.95 -11.33 -13.06
C TYR A 41 12.19 -9.84 -12.83
N ARG A 42 13.35 -9.35 -13.29
CA ARG A 42 13.64 -7.92 -13.29
C ARG A 42 12.64 -7.12 -14.12
N LEU A 43 12.28 -7.62 -15.29
CA LEU A 43 11.26 -7.00 -16.14
C LEU A 43 9.89 -7.02 -15.46
N LEU A 44 9.51 -8.15 -14.86
CA LEU A 44 8.24 -8.30 -14.16
C LEU A 44 8.13 -7.36 -12.94
N ALA A 45 9.20 -7.21 -12.16
CA ALA A 45 9.25 -6.26 -11.05
C ALA A 45 9.04 -4.82 -11.54
N ARG A 46 9.79 -4.40 -12.57
CA ARG A 46 9.66 -3.05 -13.16
C ARG A 46 8.27 -2.81 -13.74
N ALA A 47 7.72 -3.79 -14.45
CA ALA A 47 6.37 -3.73 -14.99
C ALA A 47 5.35 -3.59 -13.87
N THR A 48 5.49 -4.33 -12.76
CA THR A 48 4.60 -4.24 -11.60
C THR A 48 4.62 -2.84 -10.98
N PHE A 49 5.81 -2.27 -10.76
CA PHE A 49 5.93 -0.90 -10.25
C PHE A 49 5.38 0.15 -11.23
N ALA A 50 5.62 -0.02 -12.54
CA ALA A 50 5.08 0.87 -13.56
C ALA A 50 3.54 0.80 -13.61
N VAL A 51 2.96 -0.40 -13.57
CA VAL A 51 1.50 -0.58 -13.51
C VAL A 51 0.93 0.01 -12.22
N GLY A 52 1.64 -0.11 -11.09
CA GLY A 52 1.26 0.56 -9.84
C GLY A 52 1.22 2.08 -9.96
N ALA A 53 2.26 2.69 -10.56
CA ALA A 53 2.28 4.12 -10.81
C ALA A 53 1.15 4.56 -11.77
N VAL A 54 0.95 3.81 -12.86
CA VAL A 54 -0.14 4.07 -13.82
C VAL A 54 -1.50 3.95 -13.15
N PHE A 55 -1.72 2.93 -12.31
CA PHE A 55 -2.95 2.77 -11.54
C PHE A 55 -3.23 4.00 -10.67
N LEU A 56 -2.25 4.43 -9.88
CA LEU A 56 -2.39 5.58 -8.98
C LEU A 56 -2.73 6.86 -9.76
N THR A 57 -2.01 7.13 -10.85
CA THR A 57 -2.29 8.32 -11.67
C THR A 57 -3.61 8.21 -12.41
N TRP A 58 -3.95 7.03 -12.95
CA TRP A 58 -5.20 6.78 -13.67
C TRP A 58 -6.41 7.06 -12.79
N VAL A 59 -6.45 6.47 -11.59
CA VAL A 59 -7.60 6.63 -10.69
C VAL A 59 -7.75 8.08 -10.26
N THR A 60 -6.66 8.81 -10.00
CA THR A 60 -6.72 10.23 -9.63
C THR A 60 -7.22 11.15 -10.76
N VAL A 61 -6.92 10.82 -12.02
CA VAL A 61 -7.23 11.69 -13.16
C VAL A 61 -8.59 11.36 -13.80
N PHE A 62 -8.89 10.07 -13.93
CA PHE A 62 -10.02 9.58 -14.74
C PHE A 62 -11.11 8.87 -13.94
N ASP A 63 -10.85 8.56 -12.67
CA ASP A 63 -11.78 7.86 -11.80
C ASP A 63 -11.89 8.62 -10.46
N ASN A 64 -12.45 7.97 -9.44
CA ASN A 64 -12.65 8.50 -8.11
C ASN A 64 -12.29 7.43 -7.09
N TRP A 65 -11.33 7.77 -6.21
CA TRP A 65 -10.87 6.87 -5.14
C TRP A 65 -12.02 6.43 -4.22
N ARG A 66 -13.02 7.28 -3.98
CA ARG A 66 -14.14 7.01 -3.06
C ARG A 66 -15.08 5.95 -3.60
N GLN A 67 -15.36 6.01 -4.90
CA GLN A 67 -16.19 5.01 -5.57
C GLN A 67 -15.47 3.65 -5.64
N LEU A 68 -14.14 3.66 -5.79
CA LEU A 68 -13.33 2.43 -5.70
C LEU A 68 -13.40 1.81 -4.29
N LEU A 69 -13.59 2.62 -3.25
CA LEU A 69 -13.85 2.19 -1.87
C LEU A 69 -15.33 1.83 -1.60
N GLY A 70 -16.21 1.93 -2.59
CA GLY A 70 -17.65 1.67 -2.43
C GLY A 70 -18.40 2.75 -1.63
N VAL A 71 -17.81 3.93 -1.44
CA VAL A 71 -18.50 5.07 -0.84
C VAL A 71 -19.41 5.68 -1.90
N VAL A 72 -20.72 5.67 -1.64
CA VAL A 72 -21.70 6.31 -2.52
C VAL A 72 -21.52 7.82 -2.42
N SER A 73 -21.18 8.46 -3.55
CA SER A 73 -20.95 9.90 -3.66
C SER A 73 -22.27 10.66 -3.78
N THR A 74 -23.19 10.45 -2.84
CA THR A 74 -24.43 11.22 -2.75
C THR A 74 -24.21 12.37 -1.79
N TYR A 75 -24.03 13.57 -2.33
CA TYR A 75 -24.04 14.78 -1.52
C TYR A 75 -25.36 14.86 -0.77
N THR A 76 -25.32 14.73 0.56
CA THR A 76 -26.52 14.76 1.40
C THR A 76 -26.36 15.90 2.38
N HIS A 77 -26.99 17.05 2.10
CA HIS A 77 -26.99 18.21 2.98
C HIS A 77 -28.22 18.17 3.91
N ASN A 78 -27.98 18.09 5.21
CA ASN A 78 -29.01 18.17 6.23
C ASN A 78 -29.13 19.62 6.71
N GLU A 79 -30.12 20.33 6.15
CA GLU A 79 -30.45 21.73 6.46
C GLU A 79 -30.67 22.01 7.95
N ARG A 80 -31.10 21.01 8.72
CA ARG A 80 -31.37 21.14 10.17
C ARG A 80 -30.10 21.16 11.03
N THR A 81 -29.00 20.62 10.51
CA THR A 81 -27.73 20.51 11.25
C THR A 81 -26.57 21.22 10.57
N GLY A 82 -26.77 21.76 9.34
CA GLY A 82 -25.71 22.34 8.51
C GLY A 82 -24.60 21.33 8.17
N ARG A 83 -24.95 20.03 8.16
CA ARG A 83 -24.01 18.94 7.88
C ARG A 83 -24.26 18.47 6.46
N ALA A 84 -23.23 18.47 5.62
CA ALA A 84 -23.26 17.71 4.38
C ALA A 84 -22.29 16.54 4.43
N SER A 85 -22.61 15.48 3.68
CA SER A 85 -21.73 14.35 3.41
C SER A 85 -21.16 14.51 2.01
N ASP A 86 -19.86 14.22 1.84
CA ASP A 86 -19.09 14.30 0.60
C ASP A 86 -18.82 15.73 0.09
N PRO A 87 -17.75 16.41 0.55
CA PRO A 87 -17.38 17.73 0.04
C PRO A 87 -16.92 17.68 -1.43
N PHE A 88 -16.64 16.49 -2.00
CA PHE A 88 -15.94 16.34 -3.28
C PHE A 88 -16.87 16.36 -4.48
N LEU A 89 -16.67 17.35 -5.36
CA LEU A 89 -17.41 17.61 -6.59
C LEU A 89 -16.98 16.66 -7.74
N GLY A 90 -16.88 15.36 -7.49
CA GLY A 90 -16.53 14.38 -8.51
C GLY A 90 -17.77 13.78 -9.18
N ALA A 91 -17.94 13.97 -10.49
CA ALA A 91 -18.91 13.19 -11.26
C ALA A 91 -18.55 11.69 -11.16
N ALA A 92 -19.56 10.82 -11.15
CA ALA A 92 -19.31 9.38 -11.15
C ALA A 92 -18.53 8.98 -12.41
N ALA A 93 -17.48 8.18 -12.21
CA ALA A 93 -16.73 7.63 -13.35
C ALA A 93 -17.65 6.69 -14.13
N ASN A 94 -17.52 6.70 -15.46
CA ASN A 94 -18.30 5.79 -16.29
C ASN A 94 -17.81 4.33 -16.11
N ASP A 95 -18.64 3.37 -16.53
CA ASP A 95 -18.35 1.95 -16.34
C ASP A 95 -17.03 1.51 -17.01
N PHE A 96 -16.67 2.13 -18.13
CA PHE A 96 -15.42 1.83 -18.83
C PHE A 96 -14.20 2.26 -18.00
N GLN A 97 -14.18 3.50 -17.50
CA GLN A 97 -13.12 4.01 -16.63
C GLN A 97 -12.98 3.14 -15.38
N ARG A 98 -14.11 2.77 -14.77
CA ARG A 98 -14.17 1.87 -13.60
C ARG A 98 -13.57 0.50 -13.91
N ALA A 99 -13.91 -0.09 -15.05
CA ALA A 99 -13.37 -1.38 -15.47
C ALA A 99 -11.84 -1.34 -15.66
N VAL A 100 -11.31 -0.26 -16.25
CA VAL A 100 -9.86 -0.05 -16.38
C VAL A 100 -9.20 0.05 -15.00
N SER A 101 -9.81 0.78 -14.06
CA SER A 101 -9.30 0.88 -12.68
C SER A 101 -9.25 -0.47 -11.99
N TYR A 102 -10.28 -1.32 -12.12
CA TYR A 102 -10.28 -2.66 -11.55
C TYR A 102 -9.27 -3.60 -12.20
N LEU A 103 -9.08 -3.49 -13.53
CA LEU A 103 -8.06 -4.26 -14.23
C LEU A 103 -6.66 -3.87 -13.77
N LEU A 104 -6.36 -2.58 -13.71
CA LEU A 104 -5.09 -2.07 -13.19
C LEU A 104 -4.88 -2.50 -11.74
N PHE A 105 -5.88 -2.36 -10.88
CA PHE A 105 -5.83 -2.80 -9.49
C PHE A 105 -5.51 -4.31 -9.38
N GLY A 106 -6.22 -5.14 -10.15
CA GLY A 106 -5.97 -6.58 -10.19
C GLY A 106 -4.56 -6.93 -10.64
N LEU A 107 -4.03 -6.23 -11.65
CA LEU A 107 -2.64 -6.41 -12.10
C LEU A 107 -1.62 -6.02 -11.03
N VAL A 108 -1.86 -4.92 -10.29
CA VAL A 108 -0.99 -4.53 -9.17
C VAL A 108 -1.04 -5.58 -8.06
N ILE A 109 -2.23 -6.06 -7.69
CA ILE A 109 -2.42 -7.10 -6.66
C ILE A 109 -1.65 -8.37 -7.05
N LEU A 110 -1.88 -8.90 -8.25
CA LEU A 110 -1.25 -10.12 -8.71
C LEU A 110 0.26 -9.97 -8.89
N GLY A 111 0.72 -8.85 -9.47
CA GLY A 111 2.13 -8.56 -9.65
C GLY A 111 2.88 -8.48 -8.32
N THR A 112 2.34 -7.73 -7.35
CA THR A 112 2.96 -7.61 -6.02
C THR A 112 2.86 -8.89 -5.19
N ALA A 113 1.77 -9.67 -5.32
CA ALA A 113 1.64 -11.00 -4.74
C ALA A 113 2.69 -11.98 -5.30
N TYR A 114 2.98 -11.91 -6.60
CA TYR A 114 4.02 -12.71 -7.23
C TYR A 114 5.42 -12.30 -6.76
N LEU A 115 5.70 -11.00 -6.68
CA LEU A 115 6.95 -10.52 -6.11
C LEU A 115 7.11 -10.98 -4.65
N PHE A 116 6.05 -10.93 -3.85
CA PHE A 116 6.07 -11.46 -2.48
C PHE A 116 6.42 -12.96 -2.48
N ALA A 117 5.79 -13.77 -3.33
CA ALA A 117 6.05 -15.20 -3.42
C ALA A 117 7.52 -15.55 -3.70
N ARG A 118 8.21 -14.73 -4.51
CA ARG A 118 9.63 -14.90 -4.86
C ARG A 118 10.58 -14.38 -3.78
N TYR A 119 10.37 -13.15 -3.30
CA TYR A 119 11.37 -12.46 -2.47
C TYR A 119 11.12 -12.57 -0.96
N ALA A 120 9.88 -12.85 -0.54
CA ALA A 120 9.53 -12.96 0.87
C ALA A 120 9.33 -14.42 1.30
N ARG A 121 9.81 -14.74 2.51
CA ARG A 121 9.66 -16.06 3.11
C ARG A 121 8.49 -16.09 4.08
N GLY A 122 7.82 -17.24 4.13
CA GLY A 122 6.70 -17.49 5.04
C GLY A 122 5.33 -17.09 4.47
N TYR A 123 4.29 -17.40 5.24
CA TYR A 123 2.89 -17.11 4.92
C TYR A 123 2.25 -16.16 5.94
N TRP A 124 2.94 -15.86 7.05
CA TRP A 124 2.42 -15.05 8.14
C TRP A 124 2.06 -13.62 7.73
N GLY A 125 2.89 -12.97 6.91
CA GLY A 125 2.61 -11.61 6.43
C GLY A 125 1.26 -11.51 5.71
N PRO A 126 1.04 -12.26 4.61
CA PRO A 126 -0.24 -12.32 3.92
C PRO A 126 -1.40 -12.81 4.79
N LEU A 127 -1.16 -13.81 5.65
CA LEU A 127 -2.18 -14.38 6.53
C LEU A 127 -2.72 -13.36 7.53
N LEU A 128 -1.85 -12.53 8.09
CA LEU A 128 -2.23 -11.48 9.05
C LEU A 128 -2.68 -10.19 8.35
N ALA A 129 -2.24 -9.96 7.10
CA ALA A 129 -2.59 -8.75 6.35
C ALA A 129 -4.10 -8.57 6.21
N THR A 130 -4.84 -9.61 5.80
CA THR A 130 -6.30 -9.53 5.61
C THR A 130 -7.07 -9.21 6.89
N PRO A 131 -6.94 -9.95 8.00
CA PRO A 131 -7.70 -9.65 9.22
C PRO A 131 -7.30 -8.30 9.83
N VAL A 132 -6.01 -7.93 9.80
CA VAL A 132 -5.56 -6.63 10.28
C VAL A 132 -6.13 -5.51 9.42
N ALA A 133 -6.08 -5.65 8.09
CA ALA A 133 -6.65 -4.69 7.16
C ALA A 133 -8.17 -4.55 7.34
N LEU A 134 -8.89 -5.65 7.59
CA LEU A 134 -10.32 -5.61 7.87
C LEU A 134 -10.64 -4.82 9.14
N MET A 135 -9.93 -5.11 10.23
CA MET A 135 -10.09 -4.40 11.50
C MET A 135 -9.77 -2.91 11.34
N MET A 136 -8.64 -2.60 10.70
CA MET A 136 -8.21 -1.22 10.45
C MET A 136 -9.15 -0.48 9.50
N TYR A 137 -9.74 -1.17 8.52
CA TYR A 137 -10.75 -0.59 7.62
C TYR A 137 -11.94 -0.04 8.41
N TYR A 138 -12.48 -0.80 9.37
CA TYR A 138 -13.58 -0.31 10.21
C TYR A 138 -13.19 0.88 11.08
N VAL A 139 -11.99 0.84 11.67
CA VAL A 139 -11.46 1.95 12.48
C VAL A 139 -11.30 3.21 11.63
N PHE A 140 -10.59 3.13 10.51
CA PHE A 140 -10.35 4.27 9.63
C PHE A 140 -11.62 4.76 8.94
N ASN A 141 -12.59 3.89 8.65
CA ASN A 141 -13.86 4.32 8.08
C ASN A 141 -14.67 5.13 9.11
N ALA A 142 -14.63 4.76 10.39
CA ALA A 142 -15.25 5.56 11.45
C ALA A 142 -14.59 6.95 11.58
N PHE A 143 -13.25 7.02 11.50
CA PHE A 143 -12.54 8.30 11.43
C PHE A 143 -12.91 9.11 10.18
N ARG A 144 -12.93 8.47 9.00
CA ARG A 144 -13.31 9.08 7.73
C ARG A 144 -14.68 9.72 7.82
N VAL A 145 -15.71 9.01 8.30
CA VAL A 145 -17.07 9.55 8.43
C VAL A 145 -17.10 10.84 9.28
N ARG A 146 -16.34 10.89 10.37
CA ARG A 146 -16.25 12.10 11.21
C ARG A 146 -15.57 13.25 10.47
N MET A 147 -14.43 12.97 9.85
CA MET A 147 -13.65 13.94 9.09
C MET A 147 -14.45 14.49 7.90
N ASP A 148 -15.25 13.64 7.24
CA ASP A 148 -16.10 13.98 6.10
C ASP A 148 -17.16 15.02 6.50
N VAL A 149 -17.92 14.76 7.57
CA VAL A 149 -18.94 15.68 8.10
C VAL A 149 -18.34 17.02 8.55
N ASP A 150 -17.21 16.98 9.26
CA ASP A 150 -16.59 18.21 9.79
C ASP A 150 -15.90 19.03 8.69
N SER A 151 -15.39 18.38 7.62
CA SER A 151 -14.77 19.07 6.48
C SER A 151 -15.77 19.88 5.65
N VAL A 152 -17.02 19.40 5.50
CA VAL A 152 -18.06 20.16 4.79
C VAL A 152 -18.53 21.36 5.60
N ARG A 153 -18.66 21.22 6.92
CA ARG A 153 -19.00 22.36 7.80
C ARG A 153 -18.00 23.52 7.65
N ILE A 154 -16.75 23.20 7.35
CA ILE A 154 -15.67 24.17 7.15
C ILE A 154 -15.71 24.76 5.72
N ALA A 155 -16.17 24.00 4.72
CA ALA A 155 -16.41 24.47 3.37
C ALA A 155 -17.43 25.63 3.32
N ASP A 156 -18.49 25.50 4.11
CA ASP A 156 -19.60 26.46 4.18
C ASP A 156 -19.37 27.57 5.22
N ALA A 157 -18.36 27.43 6.08
CA ALA A 157 -18.02 28.45 7.06
C ALA A 157 -17.25 29.59 6.40
N SER A 158 -17.70 30.84 6.62
CA SER A 158 -16.95 32.03 6.19
C SER A 158 -15.61 32.09 6.95
N ILE A 159 -14.51 31.78 6.26
CA ILE A 159 -13.15 31.84 6.81
C ILE A 159 -12.86 33.29 7.19
N SER A 160 -12.80 33.57 8.50
CA SER A 160 -12.75 34.94 9.03
C SER A 160 -11.39 35.31 9.62
N GLY A 161 -10.56 34.30 9.95
CA GLY A 161 -9.22 34.51 10.51
C GLY A 161 -8.22 33.36 10.26
N GLY A 162 -6.96 33.58 10.64
CA GLY A 162 -5.88 32.61 10.39
C GLY A 162 -6.03 31.26 11.11
N LEU A 163 -6.68 31.25 12.28
CA LEU A 163 -6.96 30.02 13.02
C LEU A 163 -7.96 29.12 12.28
N ASP A 164 -8.95 29.71 11.59
CA ASP A 164 -9.91 29.00 10.76
C ASP A 164 -9.21 28.30 9.59
N ILE A 165 -8.23 28.98 8.97
CA ILE A 165 -7.42 28.42 7.87
C ILE A 165 -6.62 27.20 8.35
N VAL A 166 -5.96 27.29 9.50
CA VAL A 166 -5.16 26.18 10.05
C VAL A 166 -6.05 24.98 10.39
N SER A 167 -7.19 25.22 11.03
CA SER A 167 -8.18 24.17 11.33
C SER A 167 -8.66 23.50 10.05
N THR A 168 -8.99 24.28 9.02
CA THR A 168 -9.41 23.77 7.70
C THR A 168 -8.38 22.84 7.09
N LEU A 169 -7.11 23.26 7.04
CA LEU A 169 -6.04 22.44 6.49
C LEU A 169 -5.82 21.15 7.28
N PHE A 170 -5.96 21.20 8.61
CA PHE A 170 -5.83 20.02 9.47
C PHE A 170 -6.91 18.98 9.17
N TRP A 171 -8.18 19.39 9.08
CA TRP A 171 -9.29 18.49 8.80
C TRP A 171 -9.22 17.89 7.39
N ILE A 172 -8.86 18.70 6.39
CA ILE A 172 -8.69 18.23 5.00
C ILE A 172 -7.52 17.25 4.89
N ALA A 173 -6.39 17.55 5.53
CA ALA A 173 -5.26 16.63 5.57
C ALA A 173 -5.62 15.31 6.28
N GLY A 174 -6.36 15.39 7.40
CA GLY A 174 -6.88 14.21 8.11
C GLY A 174 -7.80 13.37 7.22
N LEU A 175 -8.62 14.01 6.40
CA LEU A 175 -9.49 13.33 5.43
C LEU A 175 -8.68 12.62 4.34
N TRP A 176 -7.68 13.28 3.74
CA TRP A 176 -6.79 12.67 2.74
C TRP A 176 -6.03 11.46 3.29
N VAL A 177 -5.48 11.59 4.49
CA VAL A 177 -4.78 10.50 5.18
C VAL A 177 -5.75 9.34 5.46
N SER A 178 -6.95 9.62 5.93
CA SER A 178 -7.96 8.59 6.20
C SER A 178 -8.33 7.82 4.93
N PHE A 179 -8.53 8.51 3.81
CA PHE A 179 -8.78 7.86 2.52
C PHE A 179 -7.59 7.03 2.03
N ALA A 180 -6.36 7.55 2.11
CA ALA A 180 -5.16 6.80 1.74
C ALA A 180 -4.99 5.52 2.55
N LEU A 181 -5.25 5.58 3.87
CA LEU A 181 -5.23 4.41 4.75
C LEU A 181 -6.32 3.39 4.41
N LEU A 182 -7.52 3.84 4.05
CA LEU A 182 -8.60 2.96 3.59
C LEU A 182 -8.24 2.27 2.28
N ILE A 183 -7.65 2.98 1.33
CA ILE A 183 -7.16 2.40 0.06
C ILE A 183 -6.09 1.34 0.34
N LEU A 184 -5.17 1.60 1.26
CA LEU A 184 -4.19 0.62 1.68
C LEU A 184 -4.85 -0.61 2.34
N CYS A 185 -5.87 -0.42 3.17
CA CYS A 185 -6.62 -1.53 3.76
C CYS A 185 -7.31 -2.36 2.68
N VAL A 186 -7.99 -1.74 1.72
CA VAL A 186 -8.61 -2.43 0.58
C VAL A 186 -7.57 -3.19 -0.24
N PHE A 187 -6.44 -2.55 -0.54
CA PHE A 187 -5.32 -3.22 -1.19
C PHE A 187 -4.90 -4.48 -0.41
N LEU A 188 -4.68 -4.38 0.91
CA LEU A 188 -4.27 -5.50 1.74
C LEU A 188 -5.34 -6.60 1.86
N LEU A 189 -6.62 -6.25 1.85
CA LEU A 189 -7.74 -7.20 1.87
C LEU A 189 -7.73 -8.11 0.63
N PHE A 190 -7.43 -7.57 -0.54
CA PHE A 190 -7.32 -8.35 -1.77
C PHE A 190 -5.93 -8.99 -1.93
N TRP A 191 -4.89 -8.28 -1.48
CA TRP A 191 -3.51 -8.74 -1.60
C TRP A 191 -3.20 -9.92 -0.69
N GLY A 192 -3.71 -9.96 0.54
CA GLY A 192 -3.44 -11.05 1.48
C GLY A 192 -3.81 -12.43 0.92
N PRO A 193 -5.06 -12.68 0.49
CA PRO A 193 -5.47 -13.95 -0.10
C PRO A 193 -4.73 -14.24 -1.41
N ALA A 194 -4.56 -13.22 -2.28
CA ALA A 194 -3.84 -13.37 -3.54
C ALA A 194 -2.37 -13.79 -3.30
N ALA A 195 -1.68 -13.17 -2.36
CA ALA A 195 -0.30 -13.49 -2.00
C ALA A 195 -0.17 -14.90 -1.42
N ILE A 196 -1.14 -15.40 -0.66
CA ILE A 196 -1.16 -16.80 -0.20
C ILE A 196 -1.28 -17.74 -1.40
N ILE A 197 -2.30 -17.55 -2.23
CA ILE A 197 -2.58 -18.43 -3.39
C ILE A 197 -1.38 -18.44 -4.35
N VAL A 198 -0.88 -17.26 -4.72
CA VAL A 198 0.26 -17.12 -5.62
C VAL A 198 1.53 -17.71 -5.00
N SER A 199 1.75 -17.56 -3.68
CA SER A 199 2.89 -18.20 -3.01
C SER A 199 2.82 -19.71 -3.04
N VAL A 200 1.64 -20.29 -2.84
CA VAL A 200 1.42 -21.74 -2.94
C VAL A 200 1.69 -22.24 -4.36
N ILE A 201 1.12 -21.57 -5.37
CA ILE A 201 1.31 -21.93 -6.78
C ILE A 201 2.78 -21.80 -7.19
N TYR A 202 3.41 -20.68 -6.84
CA TYR A 202 4.82 -20.42 -7.19
C TYR A 202 5.73 -21.49 -6.60
N ARG A 203 5.55 -21.83 -5.31
CA ARG A 203 6.40 -22.79 -4.62
C ARG A 203 6.14 -24.24 -5.05
N SER A 204 4.91 -24.58 -5.47
CA SER A 204 4.59 -25.92 -5.96
C SER A 204 5.07 -26.18 -7.39
N THR A 205 5.15 -25.13 -8.23
CA THR A 205 5.47 -25.25 -9.67
C THR A 205 6.91 -24.85 -10.02
N VAL A 206 7.36 -23.69 -9.53
CA VAL A 206 8.65 -23.07 -9.90
C VAL A 206 9.67 -23.22 -8.76
N GLY A 207 9.22 -23.18 -7.51
CA GLY A 207 10.06 -23.17 -6.30
C GLY A 207 10.69 -24.51 -5.90
N LYS A 208 10.62 -25.56 -6.72
CA LYS A 208 11.31 -26.86 -6.47
C LYS A 208 12.83 -26.78 -6.63
N VAL A 209 13.41 -25.61 -6.83
CA VAL A 209 14.86 -25.42 -6.82
C VAL A 209 15.35 -25.50 -5.37
N VAL A 210 16.00 -26.61 -5.05
CA VAL A 210 16.86 -26.79 -3.86
C VAL A 210 17.71 -25.53 -3.72
N HIS A 211 17.41 -24.72 -2.71
CA HIS A 211 18.07 -23.44 -2.55
C HIS A 211 19.52 -23.64 -2.15
N GLN A 212 20.45 -23.25 -3.02
CA GLN A 212 21.80 -22.90 -2.63
C GLN A 212 21.72 -21.79 -1.57
N GLU A 213 22.35 -22.06 -0.42
CA GLU A 213 22.55 -21.14 0.69
C GLU A 213 23.00 -19.77 0.15
N SER A 214 22.39 -18.66 0.62
CA SER A 214 22.84 -17.33 0.20
C SER A 214 24.34 -17.21 0.52
N GLU A 215 25.15 -16.63 -0.37
CA GLU A 215 26.61 -16.61 -0.18
C GLU A 215 27.02 -16.03 1.17
N MET A 216 26.24 -15.10 1.72
CA MET A 216 26.47 -14.55 3.05
C MET A 216 26.29 -15.61 4.15
N PHE A 217 25.26 -16.45 4.08
CA PHE A 217 25.07 -17.55 5.03
C PHE A 217 26.09 -18.66 4.82
N ARG A 218 26.47 -18.95 3.57
CA ARG A 218 27.58 -19.87 3.24
C ARG A 218 28.89 -19.40 3.88
N ILE A 219 29.24 -18.12 3.72
CA ILE A 219 30.47 -17.53 4.29
C ILE A 219 30.43 -17.53 5.82
N ILE A 220 29.28 -17.22 6.44
CA ILE A 220 29.13 -17.26 7.90
C ILE A 220 29.33 -18.69 8.41
N ARG A 221 28.73 -19.67 7.73
CA ARG A 221 28.84 -21.08 8.07
C ARG A 221 30.27 -21.60 7.91
N GLU A 222 30.91 -21.32 6.77
CA GLU A 222 32.32 -21.67 6.53
C GLU A 222 33.24 -21.05 7.58
N ARG A 223 32.99 -19.79 7.99
CA ARG A 223 33.74 -19.15 9.08
C ARG A 223 33.46 -19.76 10.44
N SER A 224 32.23 -20.16 10.74
CA SER A 224 31.93 -20.83 12.01
C SER A 224 32.52 -22.24 12.07
N GLU A 225 32.48 -22.99 10.97
CA GLU A 225 33.08 -24.31 10.86
C GLU A 225 34.62 -24.23 10.94
N ALA A 226 35.23 -23.23 10.29
CA ALA A 226 36.68 -22.98 10.40
C ALA A 226 37.10 -22.60 11.84
N LYS A 227 36.29 -21.79 12.54
CA LYS A 227 36.54 -21.45 13.96
C LYS A 227 36.39 -22.66 14.88
N GLN A 228 35.41 -23.52 14.65
CA GLN A 228 35.24 -24.76 15.42
C GLN A 228 36.41 -25.72 15.22
N ARG A 229 36.85 -25.93 13.97
CA ARG A 229 38.03 -26.76 13.69
C ARG A 229 39.32 -26.20 14.30
N ALA A 230 39.49 -24.87 14.30
CA ALA A 230 40.63 -24.23 14.95
C ALA A 230 40.59 -24.41 16.48
N ALA A 231 39.40 -24.31 17.09
CA ALA A 231 39.22 -24.54 18.53
C ALA A 231 39.43 -26.01 18.93
N GLU A 232 39.08 -26.96 18.07
CA GLU A 232 39.35 -28.39 18.27
C GLU A 232 40.83 -28.77 18.07
N GLN A 233 41.58 -27.95 17.32
CA GLN A 233 43.00 -28.16 17.03
C GLN A 233 43.96 -27.48 18.01
N GLU A 234 43.49 -26.61 18.90
CA GLU A 234 44.30 -26.11 20.03
C GLU A 234 44.37 -27.21 21.09
N PRO A 235 45.47 -27.99 21.18
CA PRO A 235 45.61 -28.99 22.22
C PRO A 235 45.78 -28.23 23.52
N HIS A 236 45.02 -28.65 24.55
CA HIS A 236 45.27 -28.29 25.95
C HIS A 236 46.78 -28.24 26.20
N ARG A 237 47.33 -27.01 26.28
CA ARG A 237 48.66 -26.82 26.87
C ARG A 237 48.46 -27.04 28.38
N PRO A 238 48.98 -28.14 28.95
CA PRO A 238 49.03 -28.25 30.40
C PRO A 238 50.03 -27.22 30.88
N ASN A 239 49.64 -26.45 31.90
CA ASN A 239 50.55 -25.59 32.66
C ASN A 239 51.59 -26.44 33.40
#